data_AF-A0A832IRT3-F1
#
_entry.id   AF-A0A832IRT3-F1
#
_cell.length_a   1.000
_cell.length_b   1.000
_cell.length_c   1.000
_cell.angle_alpha   90.00
_cell.angle_beta   90.00
_cell.angle_gamma   90.00
#
_symmetry.space_group_name_H-M   'P 1'
#
loop_
_entity.id
_entity.type
_entity.pdbx_description
1 polymer ?
#
loop_
_entity_poly.entity_id
_entity_poly.type
_entity_poly.pdbx_seq_one_letter_code
_entity_poly.pdbx_strand_id
1 'polypeptide(L)'
;MPGGARAKRSGTEAERKVKRAFEAFGWKVVRSGGSLGAADLACFKRGKVLLVQVKRRAGSRRYTSEYIEIEGFEIYTVVDFGRGDFRIEKSGRIISKRSMSLEDFLSNLQTELDTRQLER
;
A
#
# COMPACT_ATOMS: atom_id res chain seq x y z
N MET A 1 22.72 18.79 10.99
CA MET A 1 21.81 18.03 10.09
C MET A 1 20.88 17.11 10.90
N PRO A 2 19.72 17.56 11.44
CA PRO A 2 18.91 16.73 12.34
C PRO A 2 17.53 16.30 11.76
N GLY A 3 17.44 15.91 10.49
CA GLY A 3 16.17 15.53 9.83
C GLY A 3 15.95 14.04 9.52
N GLY A 4 17.01 13.26 9.33
CA GLY A 4 16.93 11.93 8.70
C GLY A 4 16.32 10.83 9.58
N ALA A 5 16.63 10.79 10.88
CA ALA A 5 16.18 9.71 11.77
C ALA A 5 14.66 9.72 12.00
N ARG A 6 14.05 10.93 12.11
CA ARG A 6 12.61 11.08 12.35
C ARG A 6 11.79 10.70 11.13
N ALA A 7 12.23 11.13 9.95
CA ALA A 7 11.63 10.73 8.68
C ALA A 7 11.64 9.21 8.50
N LYS A 8 12.81 8.57 8.70
CA LYS A 8 12.96 7.10 8.59
C LYS A 8 12.05 6.35 9.56
N ARG A 9 11.96 6.77 10.83
CA ARG A 9 11.04 6.18 11.82
C ARG A 9 9.58 6.28 11.40
N SER A 10 9.14 7.45 10.93
CA SER A 10 7.75 7.67 10.52
C SER A 10 7.34 6.89 9.25
N GLY A 11 8.28 6.66 8.32
CA GLY A 11 8.06 5.78 7.17
C GLY A 11 7.89 4.32 7.61
N THR A 12 8.78 3.85 8.49
CA THR A 12 8.68 2.50 9.08
C THR A 12 7.36 2.28 9.83
N GLU A 13 6.85 3.29 10.53
CA GLU A 13 5.52 3.20 11.17
C GLU A 13 4.38 3.11 10.17
N ALA A 14 4.41 3.91 9.10
CA ALA A 14 3.41 3.84 8.03
C ALA A 14 3.40 2.45 7.39
N GLU A 15 4.56 1.90 7.02
CA GLU A 15 4.69 0.54 6.48
C GLU A 15 4.11 -0.52 7.44
N ARG A 16 4.43 -0.42 8.74
CA ARG A 16 3.89 -1.35 9.75
C ARG A 16 2.38 -1.27 9.86
N LYS A 17 1.79 -0.08 9.77
CA LYS A 17 0.33 0.10 9.80
C LYS A 17 -0.33 -0.46 8.55
N VAL A 18 0.22 -0.20 7.37
CA VAL A 18 -0.28 -0.78 6.11
C VAL A 18 -0.17 -2.30 6.16
N LYS A 19 0.95 -2.86 6.60
CA LYS A 19 1.12 -4.30 6.81
C LYS A 19 0.01 -4.87 7.71
N ARG A 20 -0.22 -4.27 8.88
CA ARG A 20 -1.27 -4.70 9.81
C ARG A 20 -2.67 -4.63 9.19
N ALA A 21 -2.95 -3.61 8.39
CA ALA A 21 -4.22 -3.49 7.68
C ALA A 21 -4.40 -4.69 6.71
N PHE A 22 -3.43 -4.97 5.85
CA PHE A 22 -3.48 -6.16 4.99
C PHE A 22 -3.64 -7.47 5.78
N GLU A 23 -2.88 -7.65 6.86
CA GLU A 23 -2.94 -8.85 7.71
C GLU A 23 -4.30 -9.02 8.40
N ALA A 24 -4.95 -7.92 8.81
CA ALA A 24 -6.30 -7.96 9.38
C ALA A 24 -7.33 -8.49 8.37
N PHE A 25 -7.12 -8.25 7.07
CA PHE A 25 -7.89 -8.82 5.98
C PHE A 25 -7.35 -10.19 5.54
N GLY A 26 -6.54 -10.88 6.34
CA GLY A 26 -6.06 -12.24 6.07
C GLY A 26 -5.03 -12.36 4.94
N TRP A 27 -4.35 -11.27 4.59
CA TRP A 27 -3.20 -11.32 3.68
C TRP A 27 -1.93 -11.70 4.42
N LYS A 28 -1.09 -12.54 3.81
CA LYS A 28 0.28 -12.73 4.28
C LYS A 28 1.15 -11.62 3.69
N VAL A 29 1.93 -10.91 4.52
CA VAL A 29 2.69 -9.73 4.09
C VAL A 29 4.17 -9.88 4.41
N VAL A 30 5.01 -9.73 3.40
CA VAL A 30 6.48 -9.71 3.53
C VAL A 30 6.98 -8.28 3.25
N ARG A 31 7.86 -7.77 4.12
CA ARG A 31 8.50 -6.46 3.93
C ARG A 31 9.80 -6.62 3.14
N SER A 32 10.09 -5.71 2.22
CA SER A 32 11.38 -5.67 1.55
C SER A 32 12.48 -5.20 2.52
N GLY A 33 13.65 -5.85 2.47
CA GLY A 33 14.82 -5.43 3.23
C GLY A 33 15.39 -4.15 2.62
N GLY A 34 15.54 -3.09 3.42
CA GLY A 34 16.22 -1.86 3.01
C GLY A 34 15.43 -0.86 2.17
N SER A 35 14.25 -1.20 1.64
CA SER A 35 13.31 -0.27 0.95
C SER A 35 13.96 0.56 -0.19
N LEU A 36 14.85 -0.06 -0.98
CA LEU A 36 15.47 0.55 -2.16
C LEU A 36 14.84 0.07 -3.50
N GLY A 37 13.78 -0.73 -3.43
CA GLY A 37 13.17 -1.39 -4.59
C GLY A 37 11.82 -0.81 -5.02
N ALA A 38 11.24 -1.44 -6.04
CA ALA A 38 9.94 -1.12 -6.62
C ALA A 38 8.75 -1.20 -5.63
N ALA A 39 8.89 -1.92 -4.51
CA ALA A 39 7.85 -2.07 -3.50
C ALA A 39 8.44 -2.24 -2.09
N ASP A 40 7.66 -1.79 -1.11
CA ASP A 40 7.98 -1.90 0.31
C ASP A 40 7.39 -3.17 0.92
N LEU A 41 6.23 -3.60 0.41
CA LEU A 41 5.51 -4.79 0.85
C LEU A 41 5.15 -5.67 -0.35
N ALA A 42 5.25 -6.99 -0.15
CA ALA A 42 4.61 -7.99 -1.00
C ALA A 42 3.49 -8.67 -0.21
N CYS A 43 2.26 -8.58 -0.71
CA CYS A 43 1.05 -9.07 -0.07
C CYS A 43 0.49 -10.26 -0.86
N PHE A 44 0.25 -11.37 -0.19
CA PHE A 44 -0.17 -12.63 -0.78
C PHE A 44 -1.51 -13.09 -0.20
N LYS A 45 -2.45 -13.45 -1.07
CA LYS A 45 -3.71 -14.09 -0.65
C LYS A 45 -4.34 -14.89 -1.79
N ARG A 46 -4.68 -16.16 -1.53
CA ARG A 46 -5.39 -17.06 -2.47
C ARG A 46 -4.82 -17.03 -3.90
N GLY A 47 -3.49 -17.11 -4.03
CA GLY A 47 -2.79 -17.08 -5.32
C GLY A 47 -2.66 -15.70 -5.97
N LYS A 48 -3.28 -14.64 -5.41
CA LYS A 48 -3.08 -13.25 -5.83
C LYS A 48 -1.88 -12.65 -5.10
N VAL A 49 -1.06 -11.90 -5.84
CA VAL A 49 0.09 -11.16 -5.32
C VAL A 49 -0.05 -9.69 -5.65
N LEU A 50 0.05 -8.84 -4.63
CA LEU A 50 0.07 -7.40 -4.76
C LEU A 50 1.41 -6.85 -4.26
N LEU A 51 2.02 -5.98 -5.05
CA LEU A 51 3.20 -5.23 -4.62
C LEU A 51 2.74 -3.83 -4.18
N VAL A 52 3.18 -3.40 -3.00
CA VAL A 52 2.73 -2.14 -2.40
C VAL A 52 3.92 -1.27 -2.03
N GLN A 53 3.96 -0.08 -2.61
CA GLN A 53 4.87 0.99 -2.19
C GLN A 53 4.16 1.89 -1.18
N VAL A 54 4.80 2.21 -0.06
CA VAL A 54 4.22 3.01 1.03
C VAL A 54 4.95 4.34 1.12
N LYS A 55 4.21 5.43 1.03
CA LYS A 55 4.73 6.81 1.14
C LYS A 55 4.02 7.55 2.26
N ARG A 56 4.72 8.51 2.85
CA ARG A 56 4.15 9.45 3.84
C ARG A 56 4.26 10.87 3.32
N ARG A 57 3.13 11.58 3.31
CA ARG A 57 3.00 12.98 2.86
C ARG A 57 2.02 13.73 3.75
N ALA A 58 2.37 13.83 5.04
CA ALA A 58 1.56 14.55 6.02
C ALA A 58 1.38 16.03 5.60
N GLY A 59 0.14 16.51 5.59
CA GLY A 59 -0.18 17.90 5.24
C GLY A 59 -0.32 18.19 3.73
N SER A 60 0.06 17.25 2.85
CA SER A 60 -0.21 17.38 1.41
C SER A 60 -1.67 17.02 1.10
N ARG A 61 -2.19 17.59 0.01
CA ARG A 61 -3.52 17.25 -0.53
C ARG A 61 -3.48 16.13 -1.58
N ARG A 62 -2.31 15.96 -2.21
CA ARG A 62 -2.08 15.03 -3.33
C ARG A 62 -0.65 14.50 -3.31
N TYR A 63 -0.44 13.38 -3.98
CA TYR A 63 0.86 12.77 -4.25
C TYR A 63 0.83 12.16 -5.66
N THR A 64 1.80 12.53 -6.48
CA THR A 64 2.00 11.90 -7.80
C THR A 64 2.86 10.66 -7.58
N SER A 65 2.28 9.48 -7.80
CA SER A 65 3.07 8.24 -7.72
C SER A 65 3.93 8.05 -8.96
N GLU A 66 5.10 7.44 -8.77
CA GLU A 66 5.93 7.00 -9.88
C GLU A 66 5.22 5.87 -10.63
N TYR A 67 5.37 5.83 -11.94
CA TYR A 67 4.95 4.67 -12.71
C TYR A 67 6.00 3.58 -12.54
N ILE A 68 5.59 2.44 -12.00
CA ILE A 68 6.41 1.27 -11.78
C ILE A 68 5.63 0.09 -12.32
N GLU A 69 6.30 -0.75 -13.11
CA GLU A 69 5.73 -1.94 -13.69
C GLU A 69 6.68 -3.12 -13.46
N ILE A 70 6.11 -4.23 -13.02
CA ILE A 70 6.80 -5.51 -12.92
C ILE A 70 5.85 -6.54 -13.53
N GLU A 71 6.32 -7.21 -14.57
CA GLU A 71 5.53 -8.18 -15.31
C GLU A 71 4.92 -9.24 -14.37
N GLY A 72 3.62 -9.48 -14.53
CA GLY A 72 2.87 -10.46 -13.74
C GLY A 72 2.39 -9.97 -12.37
N PHE A 73 2.68 -8.72 -11.97
CA PHE A 73 2.29 -8.20 -10.66
C PHE A 73 1.53 -6.88 -10.74
N GLU A 74 0.44 -6.79 -9.97
CA GLU A 74 -0.23 -5.50 -9.75
C GLU A 74 0.53 -4.69 -8.70
N ILE A 75 0.91 -3.46 -9.05
CA ILE A 75 1.63 -2.55 -8.16
C ILE A 75 0.73 -1.39 -7.74
N TYR A 76 0.65 -1.20 -6.43
CA TYR A 76 -0.11 -0.14 -5.80
C TYR A 76 0.79 0.78 -5.00
N THR A 77 0.41 2.06 -4.93
CA THR A 77 1.03 3.02 -4.02
C THR A 77 0.02 3.39 -2.94
N VAL A 78 0.43 3.29 -1.68
CA VAL A 78 -0.32 3.73 -0.50
C VAL A 78 0.33 4.98 0.07
N VAL A 79 -0.46 6.03 0.30
CA VAL A 79 0.01 7.30 0.86
C VAL A 79 -0.68 7.59 2.18
N ASP A 80 0.08 7.80 3.25
CA ASP A 80 -0.40 8.40 4.50
C ASP A 80 -0.39 9.92 4.39
N PHE A 81 -1.58 10.54 4.26
CA PHE A 81 -1.74 12.00 4.27
C PHE A 81 -1.73 12.62 5.68
N GLY A 82 -1.47 11.81 6.70
CA GLY A 82 -1.35 12.21 8.10
C GLY A 82 -2.38 11.50 8.97
N ARG A 83 -1.99 11.20 10.22
CA ARG A 83 -2.84 10.57 11.24
C ARG A 83 -3.43 9.21 10.82
N GLY A 84 -2.83 8.51 9.84
CA GLY A 84 -3.33 7.23 9.36
C GLY A 84 -4.41 7.35 8.29
N ASP A 85 -4.58 8.52 7.68
CA ASP A 85 -5.40 8.73 6.48
C ASP A 85 -4.70 8.11 5.26
N PHE A 86 -4.79 6.78 5.16
CA PHE A 86 -4.18 5.99 4.10
C PHE A 86 -5.06 5.97 2.85
N ARG A 87 -4.48 6.37 1.72
CA ARG A 87 -5.11 6.38 0.40
C ARG A 87 -4.31 5.51 -0.55
N ILE A 88 -4.99 4.80 -1.45
CA ILE A 88 -4.36 3.83 -2.35
C ILE A 88 -4.80 4.05 -3.79
N GLU A 89 -3.85 3.89 -4.72
CA GLU A 89 -4.09 3.80 -6.16
C GLU A 89 -3.10 2.84 -6.82
N LYS A 90 -3.39 2.43 -8.07
CA LYS A 90 -2.38 1.80 -8.94
C LYS A 90 -1.20 2.75 -9.18
N SER A 91 0.00 2.18 -9.37
CA SER A 91 1.22 2.95 -9.68
C SER A 91 1.02 3.88 -10.88
N GLY A 92 1.71 5.02 -10.87
CA GLY A 92 1.64 6.06 -11.91
C GLY A 92 0.42 6.97 -11.84
N ARG A 93 -0.50 6.77 -10.89
CA ARG A 93 -1.68 7.63 -10.69
C ARG A 93 -1.46 8.70 -9.63
N ILE A 94 -2.27 9.75 -9.71
CA ILE A 94 -2.33 10.78 -8.66
C ILE A 94 -3.18 10.25 -7.51
N ILE A 95 -2.60 10.21 -6.33
CA ILE A 95 -3.27 9.84 -5.09
C ILE A 95 -3.66 11.13 -4.37
N SER A 96 -4.89 11.20 -3.88
CA SER A 96 -5.38 12.35 -3.11
C SER A 96 -6.22 11.91 -1.93
N LYS A 97 -6.61 12.85 -1.07
CA LYS A 97 -7.58 12.57 0.02
C LYS A 97 -8.95 12.09 -0.47
N ARG A 98 -9.25 12.26 -1.77
CA ARG A 98 -10.48 11.75 -2.40
C ARG A 98 -10.31 10.37 -3.05
N SER A 99 -9.07 9.87 -3.13
CA SER A 99 -8.81 8.51 -3.61
C SER A 99 -9.38 7.48 -2.62
N MET A 100 -9.50 6.24 -3.09
CA MET A 100 -9.98 5.12 -2.30
C MET A 100 -9.19 5.00 -1.00
N SER A 101 -9.88 4.78 0.12
CA SER A 101 -9.19 4.47 1.37
C SER A 101 -8.56 3.08 1.29
N LEU A 102 -7.50 2.84 2.07
CA LEU A 102 -6.90 1.50 2.13
C LEU A 102 -7.92 0.44 2.60
N GLU A 103 -8.79 0.79 3.54
CA GLU A 103 -9.79 -0.13 4.10
C GLU A 103 -10.88 -0.48 3.09
N ASP A 104 -11.40 0.52 2.36
CA ASP A 104 -12.38 0.29 1.29
C ASP A 104 -11.80 -0.57 0.17
N PHE A 105 -10.54 -0.32 -0.20
CA PHE A 105 -9.83 -1.13 -1.19
C PHE A 105 -9.73 -2.58 -0.76
N LEU A 106 -9.30 -2.84 0.48
CA LEU A 106 -9.15 -4.20 0.99
C LEU A 106 -10.50 -4.91 1.12
N SER A 107 -11.55 -4.19 1.50
CA SER A 107 -12.92 -4.71 1.58
C SER A 107 -13.45 -5.09 0.20
N ASN A 108 -13.31 -4.22 -0.79
CA ASN A 108 -13.72 -4.50 -2.17
C ASN A 108 -12.96 -5.69 -2.75
N LEU A 109 -11.66 -5.76 -2.49
CA LEU A 109 -10.81 -6.85 -2.95
C LEU A 109 -11.15 -8.17 -2.25
N GLN A 110 -11.54 -8.13 -0.97
CA GLN A 110 -12.06 -9.29 -0.26
C GLN A 110 -13.31 -9.85 -0.95
N THR A 111 -14.27 -8.97 -1.25
CA THR A 111 -15.49 -9.34 -1.97
C THR A 111 -15.18 -9.95 -3.33
N GLU A 112 -14.28 -9.35 -4.11
CA GLU A 112 -13.84 -9.91 -5.42
C GLU A 112 -13.26 -11.34 -5.26
N LEU A 113 -12.42 -11.55 -4.25
CA LEU A 113 -11.80 -12.84 -3.98
C LEU A 113 -12.79 -13.89 -3.48
N ASP A 114 -13.83 -13.51 -2.76
CA ASP A 114 -14.88 -14.42 -2.30
C ASP A 114 -15.81 -14.83 -3.43
N THR A 115 -16.22 -13.89 -4.30
CA THR A 115 -17.05 -14.19 -5.48
C THR A 115 -16.38 -15.20 -6.41
N ARG A 116 -15.07 -15.04 -6.67
CA ARG A 116 -14.31 -15.98 -7.52
C ARG A 116 -14.18 -17.39 -6.96
N GLN A 117 -14.44 -17.60 -5.66
CA GLN A 117 -14.48 -18.95 -5.09
C GLN A 117 -15.81 -19.66 -5.33
N LEU A 118 -16.90 -18.92 -5.53
CA LEU A 118 -18.22 -19.50 -5.80
C LEU A 118 -18.37 -19.96 -7.26
N GLU A 119 -17.52 -19.43 -8.15
CA GLU A 119 -17.50 -19.78 -9.57
C GLU A 119 -16.59 -20.99 -9.90
N ARG A 120 -15.95 -21.60 -8.89
CA ARG A 120 -15.07 -22.77 -9.02
C ARG A 120 -15.64 -23.98 -8.30
#